data_AF-A0A2J6N0A3-F1
#
_entry.id   AF-A0A2J6N0A3-F1
#
_cell.length_a   1.000
_cell.length_b   1.000
_cell.length_c   1.000
_cell.angle_alpha   90.00
_cell.angle_beta   90.00
_cell.angle_gamma   90.00
#
_symmetry.space_group_name_H-M   'P 1'
#
loop_
_entity.id
_entity.type
_entity.pdbx_description
1 polymer ?
#
loop_
_entity_poly.entity_id
_entity_poly.type
_entity_poly.pdbx_seq_one_letter_code
_entity_poly.pdbx_strand_id
1 'polypeptide(L)'
;MFEKNFAGSVNLFVHGRTKLKMAIHMGAVKGLWNIVLSGYPKSGKTMLANRLVAENKKFARVGVDDLRAMLFNEVPPCRDEFLVYSIIAELRDYLLRKGYSVVIDSTAPDNVTRSFLLMTKIKNVNRLVILFNVEREVIIERNIALFGDSTPIFAWDERWENPPVGVPIFKFKSNNMEEFEAYYARLTELLESEMHPYKPEFQQVKPSKRRIKALRDLLKRRFK
;
A
#
# COMPACT_ATOMS: atom_id res chain seq x y z
N MET A 1 -3.84 -37.89 -5.00
CA MET A 1 -5.07 -37.75 -5.81
C MET A 1 -5.23 -36.25 -6.08
N PHE A 2 -4.85 -35.84 -7.30
CA PHE A 2 -4.84 -34.51 -7.95
C PHE A 2 -4.93 -33.22 -7.11
N GLU A 3 -3.77 -32.58 -6.93
CA GLU A 3 -3.67 -31.11 -6.80
C GLU A 3 -4.04 -30.47 -8.15
N LYS A 4 -5.10 -29.66 -8.17
CA LYS A 4 -5.40 -28.77 -9.30
C LYS A 4 -4.88 -27.37 -8.96
N ASN A 5 -3.75 -27.02 -9.58
CA ASN A 5 -3.27 -25.65 -9.68
C ASN A 5 -4.28 -24.82 -10.46
N PHE A 6 -4.93 -23.86 -9.77
CA PHE A 6 -5.81 -22.88 -10.41
C PHE A 6 -4.95 -21.72 -10.94
N ALA A 7 -4.71 -21.71 -12.25
CA ALA A 7 -4.24 -20.52 -12.95
C ALA A 7 -5.42 -19.58 -13.17
N GLY A 8 -5.41 -18.40 -12.54
CA GLY A 8 -6.35 -17.33 -12.82
C GLY A 8 -5.95 -16.61 -14.11
N SER A 9 -6.80 -16.61 -15.13
CA SER A 9 -6.61 -15.85 -16.37
C SER A 9 -7.51 -14.62 -16.36
N VAL A 10 -6.92 -13.44 -16.53
CA VAL A 10 -7.66 -12.19 -16.79
C VAL A 10 -7.76 -12.02 -18.31
N ASN A 11 -8.99 -12.00 -18.85
CA ASN A 11 -9.22 -11.76 -20.27
C ASN A 11 -9.27 -10.25 -20.54
N LEU A 12 -8.26 -9.71 -21.23
CA LEU A 12 -8.33 -8.37 -21.81
C LEU A 12 -8.92 -8.47 -23.23
N PHE A 13 -10.05 -7.81 -23.48
CA PHE A 13 -10.60 -7.69 -24.83
C PHE A 13 -9.83 -6.61 -25.59
N VAL A 14 -9.00 -7.03 -26.55
CA VAL A 14 -8.41 -6.14 -27.56
C VAL A 14 -9.04 -6.50 -28.91
N HIS A 15 -9.67 -5.52 -29.55
CA HIS A 15 -10.21 -5.64 -30.89
C HIS A 15 -9.06 -5.87 -31.89
N GLY A 16 -9.00 -7.06 -32.48
CA GLY A 16 -8.07 -7.37 -33.58
C GLY A 16 -6.95 -8.34 -33.19
N ARG A 17 -7.16 -9.62 -33.54
CA ARG A 17 -6.17 -10.69 -33.80
C ARG A 17 -4.79 -10.55 -33.12
N THR A 18 -4.65 -11.13 -31.92
CA THR A 18 -3.71 -12.22 -31.55
C THR A 18 -3.89 -12.44 -30.04
N LYS A 19 -4.33 -13.63 -29.62
CA LYS A 19 -4.46 -13.98 -28.19
C LYS A 19 -3.07 -14.21 -27.61
N LEU A 20 -2.42 -13.17 -27.12
CA LEU A 20 -1.27 -13.33 -26.23
C LEU A 20 -1.80 -13.70 -24.84
N LYS A 21 -1.86 -15.00 -24.53
CA LYS A 21 -2.06 -15.47 -23.16
C LYS A 21 -0.75 -15.27 -22.41
N MET A 22 -0.57 -14.14 -21.74
CA MET A 22 0.45 -14.06 -20.69
C MET A 22 -0.07 -14.83 -19.48
N ALA A 23 0.28 -16.10 -19.41
CA ALA A 23 0.16 -16.86 -18.17
C ALA A 23 1.25 -16.38 -17.23
N ILE A 24 0.91 -15.45 -16.31
CA ILE A 24 1.77 -15.16 -15.17
C ILE A 24 1.68 -16.39 -14.28
N HIS A 25 2.74 -17.20 -14.29
CA HIS A 25 2.88 -18.30 -13.35
C HIS A 25 3.19 -17.67 -11.98
N MET A 26 2.16 -17.47 -11.16
CA MET A 26 2.33 -16.89 -9.83
C MET A 26 2.97 -17.92 -8.90
N GLY A 27 4.20 -17.65 -8.49
CA GLY A 27 4.86 -18.38 -7.42
C GLY A 27 4.17 -18.14 -6.08
N ALA A 28 4.45 -18.99 -5.09
CA ALA A 28 4.02 -18.71 -3.72
C ALA A 28 4.85 -17.54 -3.17
N VAL A 29 4.19 -16.43 -2.80
CA VAL A 29 4.82 -15.30 -2.08
C VAL A 29 5.67 -15.81 -0.92
N LYS A 30 6.92 -15.35 -0.84
CA LYS A 30 7.90 -15.83 0.15
C LYS A 30 7.96 -14.89 1.35
N GLY A 31 7.70 -15.44 2.53
CA GLY A 31 7.71 -14.70 3.80
C GLY A 31 6.46 -13.85 4.05
N LEU A 32 6.39 -13.24 5.23
CA LEU A 32 5.31 -12.33 5.61
C LEU A 32 5.67 -10.89 5.27
N TRP A 33 4.73 -10.17 4.66
CA TRP A 33 4.93 -8.79 4.23
C TRP A 33 4.02 -7.83 5.01
N ASN A 34 4.59 -6.71 5.46
CA ASN A 34 3.86 -5.52 5.88
C ASN A 34 4.10 -4.42 4.85
N ILE A 35 3.11 -4.21 3.99
CA ILE A 35 3.18 -3.30 2.84
C ILE A 35 2.36 -2.05 3.17
N VAL A 36 2.99 -0.88 3.07
CA VAL A 36 2.31 0.41 3.21
C VAL A 36 2.22 1.05 1.84
N LEU A 37 1.01 1.25 1.34
CA LEU A 37 0.78 2.05 0.14
C LEU A 37 0.90 3.53 0.52
N SER A 38 1.53 4.32 -0.35
CA SER A 38 1.71 5.75 -0.17
C SER A 38 1.61 6.44 -1.53
N GLY A 39 0.87 7.54 -1.60
CA GLY A 39 0.65 8.29 -2.84
C GLY A 39 -0.67 9.03 -2.83
N TYR A 40 -0.83 9.94 -3.79
CA TYR A 40 -1.98 10.83 -3.89
C TYR A 40 -3.32 10.08 -4.01
N PRO A 41 -4.44 10.69 -3.58
CA PRO A 41 -5.78 10.19 -3.90
C PRO A 41 -5.90 9.88 -5.41
N LYS A 42 -6.56 8.78 -5.74
CA LYS A 42 -6.76 8.32 -7.13
C LYS A 42 -5.49 7.93 -7.90
N SER A 43 -4.37 7.77 -7.22
CA SER A 43 -3.17 7.18 -7.81
C SER A 43 -3.29 5.68 -8.11
N GLY A 44 -4.38 4.99 -7.73
CA GLY A 44 -4.54 3.55 -7.99
C GLY A 44 -4.15 2.63 -6.82
N LYS A 45 -3.86 3.16 -5.63
CA LYS A 45 -3.53 2.37 -4.41
C LYS A 45 -4.56 1.30 -4.10
N THR A 46 -5.83 1.68 -4.00
CA THR A 46 -6.92 0.76 -3.69
C THR A 46 -7.09 -0.34 -4.74
N MET A 47 -6.85 -0.02 -6.02
CA MET A 47 -6.85 -1.02 -7.10
C MET A 47 -5.74 -2.05 -6.88
N LEU A 48 -4.50 -1.60 -6.60
CA LEU A 48 -3.39 -2.50 -6.28
C LEU A 48 -3.68 -3.34 -5.03
N ALA A 49 -4.17 -2.73 -3.95
CA ALA A 49 -4.47 -3.43 -2.70
C ALA A 49 -5.53 -4.52 -2.92
N ASN A 50 -6.60 -4.22 -3.64
CA ASN A 50 -7.65 -5.17 -3.96
C ASN A 50 -7.14 -6.31 -4.83
N ARG A 51 -6.31 -6.01 -5.84
CA ARG A 51 -5.73 -7.03 -6.71
C ARG A 51 -4.82 -8.00 -5.94
N LEU A 52 -3.93 -7.47 -5.09
CA LEU A 52 -3.06 -8.30 -4.24
C LEU A 52 -3.86 -9.27 -3.37
N VAL A 53 -4.95 -8.81 -2.73
CA VAL A 53 -5.80 -9.67 -1.90
C VAL A 53 -6.61 -10.67 -2.71
N ALA A 54 -7.15 -10.25 -3.87
CA ALA A 54 -7.93 -11.12 -4.74
C ALA A 54 -7.10 -12.28 -5.30
N GLU A 55 -5.85 -12.00 -5.68
CA GLU A 55 -4.94 -12.99 -6.27
C GLU A 55 -4.19 -13.81 -5.21
N ASN A 56 -4.01 -13.28 -3.99
CA ASN A 56 -3.27 -13.96 -2.91
C ASN A 56 -4.12 -14.15 -1.66
N LYS A 57 -4.61 -15.38 -1.43
CA LYS A 57 -5.42 -15.74 -0.25
C LYS A 57 -4.74 -15.53 1.12
N LYS A 58 -3.42 -15.33 1.12
CA LYS A 58 -2.61 -15.03 2.31
C LYS A 58 -2.38 -13.53 2.52
N PHE A 59 -2.99 -12.67 1.72
CA PHE A 59 -2.96 -11.23 1.89
C PHE A 59 -4.26 -10.74 2.52
N ALA A 60 -4.14 -9.73 3.37
CA ALA A 60 -5.26 -8.98 3.93
C ALA A 60 -5.05 -7.49 3.68
N ARG A 61 -6.11 -6.79 3.29
CA ARG A 61 -6.12 -5.33 3.12
C ARG A 61 -6.66 -4.68 4.39
N VAL A 62 -6.01 -3.60 4.83
CA VAL A 62 -6.49 -2.71 5.89
C VAL A 62 -6.55 -1.30 5.32
N GLY A 63 -7.76 -0.78 5.10
CA GLY A 63 -7.98 0.57 4.56
C GLY A 63 -8.11 1.62 5.66
N VAL A 64 -7.33 2.69 5.57
CA VAL A 64 -7.43 3.80 6.54
C VAL A 64 -8.73 4.57 6.35
N ASP A 65 -9.12 4.85 5.10
CA ASP A 65 -10.36 5.57 4.79
C ASP A 65 -11.61 4.78 5.19
N ASP A 66 -11.59 3.46 4.99
CA ASP A 66 -12.69 2.56 5.40
C ASP A 66 -12.91 2.65 6.93
N LEU A 67 -11.82 2.71 7.71
CA LEU A 67 -11.90 2.79 9.16
C LEU A 67 -12.35 4.17 9.66
N ARG A 68 -11.93 5.25 8.99
CA ARG A 68 -12.44 6.61 9.28
C ARG A 68 -13.96 6.68 9.08
N ALA A 69 -14.44 6.18 7.94
CA ALA A 69 -15.85 6.14 7.62
C ALA A 69 -16.63 5.30 8.64
N MET A 70 -16.10 4.13 9.02
CA MET A 70 -16.75 3.24 9.98
C MET A 70 -16.83 3.84 11.40
N LEU A 71 -15.79 4.51 11.88
CA LEU A 71 -15.73 5.03 13.25
C LEU A 71 -16.41 6.39 13.42
N PHE A 72 -16.30 7.26 12.41
CA PHE A 72 -16.68 8.67 12.54
C PHE A 72 -17.58 9.17 11.42
N ASN A 73 -17.81 8.38 10.37
CA ASN A 73 -18.49 8.81 9.14
C ASN A 73 -17.84 10.07 8.52
N GLU A 74 -16.51 10.14 8.54
CA GLU A 74 -15.72 11.29 8.12
C GLU A 74 -14.73 10.93 7.01
N VAL A 75 -14.46 11.91 6.14
CA VAL A 75 -13.35 11.89 5.18
C VAL A 75 -12.04 12.32 5.85
N PRO A 76 -10.87 12.04 5.28
CA PRO A 76 -9.61 12.55 5.82
C PRO A 76 -9.53 14.09 5.75
N PRO A 77 -8.95 14.74 6.78
CA PRO A 77 -8.62 14.15 8.08
C PRO A 77 -9.85 14.02 8.99
N CYS A 78 -9.86 13.01 9.88
CA CYS A 78 -10.92 12.81 10.88
C CYS A 78 -10.55 13.36 12.27
N ARG A 79 -11.55 13.47 13.15
CA ARG A 79 -11.42 14.03 14.51
C ARG A 79 -10.39 13.31 15.41
N ASP A 80 -10.13 12.02 15.20
CA ASP A 80 -9.10 11.26 15.94
C ASP A 80 -8.33 10.30 15.02
N GLU A 81 -7.46 10.88 14.20
CA GLU A 81 -6.52 10.13 13.36
C GLU A 81 -5.61 9.20 14.16
N PHE A 82 -5.26 9.55 15.41
CA PHE A 82 -4.35 8.73 16.20
C PHE A 82 -5.01 7.42 16.61
N LEU A 83 -6.29 7.45 16.98
CA LEU A 83 -7.06 6.24 17.24
C LEU A 83 -7.16 5.34 15.99
N VAL A 84 -7.48 5.93 14.82
CA VAL A 84 -7.54 5.20 13.54
C VAL A 84 -6.23 4.44 13.28
N TYR A 85 -5.09 5.15 13.31
CA TYR A 85 -3.80 4.51 13.09
C TYR A 85 -3.44 3.48 14.17
N SER A 86 -3.82 3.72 15.42
CA SER A 86 -3.58 2.77 16.53
C SER A 86 -4.34 1.46 16.34
N ILE A 87 -5.61 1.53 15.92
CA ILE A 87 -6.41 0.35 15.60
C ILE A 87 -5.80 -0.41 14.41
N ILE A 88 -5.39 0.29 13.36
CA ILE A 88 -4.72 -0.32 12.19
C ILE A 88 -3.44 -1.04 12.61
N ALA A 89 -2.64 -0.46 13.51
CA ALA A 89 -1.42 -1.08 14.01
C ALA A 89 -1.69 -2.40 14.74
N GLU A 90 -2.72 -2.45 15.58
CA GLU A 90 -3.11 -3.68 16.30
C GLU A 90 -3.72 -4.73 15.35
N LEU A 91 -4.56 -4.32 14.41
CA LEU A 91 -5.13 -5.21 13.39
C LEU A 91 -4.05 -5.81 12.49
N ARG A 92 -3.11 -4.99 12.02
CA ARG A 92 -1.93 -5.43 11.26
C ARG A 92 -1.14 -6.48 12.03
N ASP A 93 -0.78 -6.20 13.28
CA ASP A 93 0.02 -7.13 14.09
C ASP A 93 -0.76 -8.44 14.38
N TYR A 94 -2.08 -8.37 14.55
CA TYR A 94 -2.93 -9.55 14.68
C TYR A 94 -2.92 -10.42 13.41
N LEU A 95 -3.12 -9.83 12.23
CA LEU A 95 -3.13 -10.53 10.94
C LEU A 95 -1.76 -11.16 10.63
N LEU A 96 -0.68 -10.42 10.86
CA LEU A 96 0.69 -10.92 10.70
C LEU A 96 0.95 -12.15 11.61
N ARG A 97 0.50 -12.13 12.87
CA ARG A 97 0.60 -13.31 13.76
C ARG A 97 -0.17 -14.52 13.25
N LYS A 98 -1.27 -14.29 12.53
CA LYS A 98 -2.08 -15.36 11.91
C LYS A 98 -1.50 -15.84 10.58
N GLY A 99 -0.34 -15.32 10.16
CA GLY A 99 0.35 -15.73 8.94
C GLY A 99 -0.21 -15.08 7.67
N TYR A 100 -0.90 -13.95 7.79
CA TYR A 100 -1.31 -13.13 6.64
C TYR A 100 -0.32 -12.00 6.41
N SER A 101 0.10 -11.80 5.16
CA SER A 101 0.70 -10.54 4.73
C SER A 101 -0.35 -9.43 4.76
N VAL A 102 0.05 -8.21 5.11
CA VAL A 102 -0.87 -7.08 5.28
C VAL A 102 -0.51 -5.98 4.29
N VAL A 103 -1.53 -5.48 3.58
CA VAL A 103 -1.46 -4.28 2.74
C VAL A 103 -2.26 -3.18 3.40
N ILE A 104 -1.56 -2.13 3.84
CA ILE A 104 -2.17 -0.94 4.43
C ILE A 104 -2.42 0.06 3.31
N ASP A 105 -3.68 0.22 2.94
CA ASP A 105 -4.13 1.17 1.92
C ASP A 105 -4.34 2.54 2.57
N SER A 106 -3.33 3.39 2.40
CA SER A 106 -3.25 4.72 3.00
C SER A 106 -2.69 5.74 2.00
N THR A 107 -3.04 7.01 2.15
CA THR A 107 -2.36 8.11 1.45
C THR A 107 -0.96 8.35 2.03
N ALA A 108 -0.80 8.20 3.36
CA ALA A 108 0.45 8.30 4.13
C ALA A 108 1.52 9.28 3.57
N PRO A 109 1.24 10.60 3.52
CA PRO A 109 2.10 11.56 2.81
C PRO A 109 3.34 11.98 3.57
N ASP A 110 3.33 11.86 4.91
CA ASP A 110 4.46 12.19 5.78
C ASP A 110 5.22 10.96 6.26
N ASN A 111 6.49 11.18 6.59
CA ASN A 111 7.43 10.14 6.98
C ASN A 111 7.10 9.53 8.34
N VAL A 112 6.51 10.31 9.25
CA VAL A 112 6.10 9.84 10.57
C VAL A 112 4.98 8.81 10.43
N THR A 113 3.97 9.10 9.62
CA THR A 113 2.85 8.18 9.33
C THR A 113 3.35 6.92 8.64
N ARG A 114 4.15 7.04 7.57
CA ARG A 114 4.76 5.87 6.89
C ARG A 114 5.56 5.01 7.86
N SER A 115 6.42 5.63 8.67
CA SER A 115 7.26 4.95 9.65
C SER A 115 6.45 4.24 10.73
N PHE A 116 5.34 4.84 11.18
CA PHE A 116 4.44 4.23 12.16
C PHE A 116 3.72 3.01 11.57
N LEU A 117 3.19 3.11 10.35
CA LEU A 117 2.48 2.03 9.68
C LEU A 117 3.38 0.84 9.33
N LEU A 118 4.65 1.10 8.97
CA LEU A 118 5.66 0.04 8.75
C LEU A 118 6.08 -0.67 10.03
N MET A 119 5.96 -0.02 11.18
CA MET A 119 6.48 -0.54 12.45
C MET A 119 5.56 -1.62 13.01
N THR A 120 6.01 -2.87 12.96
CA THR A 120 5.32 -4.02 13.57
C THR A 120 6.12 -4.61 14.74
N LYS A 121 5.41 -5.18 15.72
CA LYS A 121 5.98 -5.97 16.82
C LYS A 121 6.34 -7.40 16.39
N ILE A 122 5.87 -7.83 15.21
CA ILE A 122 6.03 -9.21 14.73
C ILE A 122 7.40 -9.37 14.09
N LYS A 123 8.12 -10.42 14.49
CA LYS A 123 9.45 -10.75 13.98
C LYS A 123 9.35 -11.38 12.58
N ASN A 124 10.44 -11.32 11.82
CA ASN A 124 10.56 -11.96 10.50
C ASN A 124 9.51 -11.50 9.49
N VAL A 125 9.15 -10.21 9.52
CA VAL A 125 8.23 -9.58 8.57
C VAL A 125 9.00 -8.64 7.67
N ASN A 126 8.94 -8.88 6.36
CA ASN A 126 9.43 -7.99 5.33
C ASN A 126 8.61 -6.70 5.34
N ARG A 127 9.28 -5.55 5.31
CA ARG A 127 8.63 -4.23 5.35
C ARG A 127 8.85 -3.53 4.02
N LEU A 128 7.79 -2.97 3.45
CA LEU A 128 7.86 -2.29 2.15
C LEU A 128 6.92 -1.10 2.12
N VAL A 129 7.42 0.04 1.64
CA VAL A 129 6.57 1.14 1.17
C VAL A 129 6.42 0.99 -0.33
N ILE A 130 5.19 0.97 -0.83
CA ILE A 130 4.92 1.11 -2.25
C ILE A 130 4.54 2.57 -2.49
N LEU A 131 5.45 3.31 -3.11
CA LEU A 131 5.29 4.72 -3.41
C LEU A 131 4.73 4.87 -4.82
N PHE A 132 3.48 5.27 -4.92
CA PHE A 132 2.85 5.56 -6.20
C PHE A 132 3.43 6.83 -6.80
N ASN A 133 4.08 6.66 -7.95
CA ASN A 133 4.67 7.73 -8.73
C ASN A 133 3.84 7.88 -10.01
N VAL A 134 2.79 8.69 -9.92
CA VAL A 134 1.85 8.99 -11.01
C VAL A 134 1.99 10.47 -11.33
N GLU A 135 1.96 10.79 -12.61
CA GLU A 135 2.03 12.15 -13.12
C GLU A 135 0.87 12.99 -12.56
N ARG A 136 1.18 14.24 -12.24
CA ARG A 136 0.29 15.13 -11.52
C ARG A 136 -0.98 15.40 -12.34
N GLU A 137 -0.81 15.60 -13.64
CA GLU A 137 -1.85 15.84 -14.62
C GLU A 137 -2.84 14.67 -14.64
N VAL A 138 -2.34 13.44 -14.67
CA VAL A 138 -3.16 12.22 -14.61
C VAL A 138 -3.95 12.14 -13.30
N ILE A 139 -3.32 12.50 -12.17
CA ILE A 139 -4.02 12.52 -10.87
C ILE A 139 -5.13 13.58 -10.88
N ILE A 140 -4.89 14.76 -11.44
CA ILE A 140 -5.88 15.83 -11.58
C ILE A 140 -7.06 15.37 -12.43
N GLU A 141 -6.80 14.84 -13.63
CA GLU A 141 -7.82 14.34 -14.53
C GLU A 141 -8.70 13.28 -13.86
N ARG A 142 -8.09 12.32 -13.16
CA ARG A 142 -8.82 11.27 -12.43
C ARG A 142 -9.67 11.82 -11.28
N ASN A 143 -9.18 12.82 -10.56
CA ASN A 143 -9.95 13.41 -9.46
C ASN A 143 -11.14 14.24 -10.00
N ILE A 144 -10.92 15.05 -11.04
CA ILE A 144 -12.00 15.79 -11.70
C ILE A 144 -13.05 14.83 -12.28
N ALA A 145 -12.63 13.77 -12.99
CA ALA A 145 -13.57 12.82 -13.58
C ALA A 145 -14.43 12.08 -12.56
N LEU A 146 -13.91 11.82 -11.35
CA LEU A 146 -14.60 11.04 -10.33
C LEU A 146 -15.37 11.89 -9.31
N PHE A 147 -14.93 13.11 -9.04
CA PHE A 147 -15.47 13.95 -7.97
C PHE A 147 -15.76 15.39 -8.39
N GLY A 148 -15.42 15.78 -9.62
CA GLY A 148 -15.61 17.14 -10.11
C GLY A 148 -14.63 18.18 -9.54
N ASP A 149 -13.64 17.75 -8.75
CA ASP A 149 -12.75 18.65 -8.03
C ASP A 149 -11.31 18.10 -7.92
N SER A 150 -10.33 19.01 -7.96
CA SER A 150 -8.89 18.73 -7.80
C SER A 150 -8.30 19.31 -6.51
N THR A 151 -9.08 20.05 -5.71
CA THR A 151 -8.67 20.64 -4.43
C THR A 151 -7.96 19.66 -3.50
N PRO A 152 -8.37 18.37 -3.38
CA PRO A 152 -7.66 17.41 -2.55
C PRO A 152 -6.18 17.22 -2.92
N ILE A 153 -5.79 17.45 -4.17
CA ILE A 153 -4.40 17.27 -4.64
C ILE A 153 -3.52 18.37 -4.07
N PHE A 154 -3.98 19.62 -4.10
CA PHE A 154 -3.24 20.77 -3.58
C PHE A 154 -3.03 20.67 -2.07
N ALA A 155 -4.07 20.28 -1.33
CA ALA A 155 -3.96 20.02 0.11
C ALA A 155 -2.97 18.88 0.43
N TRP A 156 -2.73 17.96 -0.52
CA TRP A 156 -1.72 16.91 -0.39
C TRP A 156 -0.32 17.34 -0.78
N ASP A 157 -0.17 18.21 -1.78
CA ASP A 157 1.13 18.78 -2.18
C ASP A 157 1.82 19.44 -0.97
N GLU A 158 1.07 20.20 -0.16
CA GLU A 158 1.59 20.86 1.05
C GLU A 158 2.06 19.89 2.14
N ARG A 159 1.53 18.66 2.14
CA ARG A 159 1.78 17.65 3.17
C ARG A 159 2.81 16.61 2.75
N TRP A 160 3.16 16.55 1.48
CA TRP A 160 3.99 15.50 0.94
C TRP A 160 5.44 15.66 1.40
N GLU A 161 5.95 14.65 2.10
CA GLU A 161 7.37 14.56 2.41
C GLU A 161 8.01 13.50 1.51
N ASN A 162 9.21 13.77 0.99
CA ASN A 162 9.97 12.72 0.32
C ASN A 162 10.39 11.65 1.34
N PRO A 163 10.25 10.35 1.02
CA PRO A 163 10.73 9.29 1.89
C PRO A 163 12.24 9.37 2.15
N PRO A 164 12.71 9.17 3.39
CA PRO A 164 14.12 9.26 3.72
C PRO A 164 14.91 8.07 3.16
N VAL A 165 16.21 8.27 3.00
CA VAL A 165 17.17 7.22 2.60
C VAL A 165 17.12 6.05 3.58
N GLY A 166 17.17 4.82 3.04
CA GLY A 166 17.19 3.59 3.84
C GLY A 166 15.83 3.01 4.20
N VAL A 167 14.72 3.65 3.82
CA VAL A 167 13.39 3.02 3.89
C VAL A 167 13.24 2.08 2.69
N PRO A 168 12.78 0.83 2.88
CA PRO A 168 12.51 -0.10 1.79
C PRO A 168 11.35 0.42 0.94
N ILE A 169 11.63 0.93 -0.27
CA ILE A 169 10.64 1.57 -1.14
C ILE A 169 10.64 0.91 -2.51
N PHE A 170 9.46 0.52 -2.97
CA PHE A 170 9.18 0.19 -4.36
C PHE A 170 8.40 1.34 -5.00
N LYS A 171 8.96 1.98 -6.04
CA LYS A 171 8.24 3.01 -6.81
C LYS A 171 7.30 2.34 -7.80
N PHE A 172 6.01 2.66 -7.74
CA PHE A 172 4.98 2.04 -8.55
C PHE A 172 4.39 3.08 -9.50
N LYS A 173 4.55 2.89 -10.81
CA LYS A 173 3.89 3.74 -11.81
C LYS A 173 2.52 3.19 -12.18
N SER A 174 1.60 4.10 -12.48
CA SER A 174 0.24 3.75 -12.89
C SER A 174 -0.44 4.92 -13.60
N ASN A 175 0.28 5.59 -14.50
CA ASN A 175 -0.29 6.66 -15.33
C ASN A 175 -1.41 6.11 -16.23
N ASN A 176 -1.23 4.87 -16.70
CA ASN A 176 -2.20 4.12 -17.49
C ASN A 176 -2.20 2.64 -17.09
N MET A 177 -3.08 1.84 -17.71
CA MET A 177 -3.23 0.42 -17.39
C MET A 177 -1.99 -0.40 -17.80
N GLU A 178 -1.34 -0.06 -18.91
CA GLU A 178 -0.13 -0.76 -19.36
C GLU A 178 1.01 -0.63 -18.35
N GLU A 179 1.26 0.58 -17.86
CA GLU A 179 2.23 0.81 -16.78
C GLU A 179 1.83 0.09 -15.49
N PHE A 180 0.54 0.12 -15.14
CA PHE A 180 0.05 -0.57 -13.95
C PHE A 180 0.36 -2.08 -14.02
N GLU A 181 0.03 -2.74 -15.13
CA GLU A 181 0.31 -4.16 -15.34
C GLU A 181 1.82 -4.46 -15.30
N ALA A 182 2.63 -3.63 -15.96
CA ALA A 182 4.08 -3.82 -15.99
C ALA A 182 4.71 -3.69 -14.58
N TYR A 183 4.29 -2.71 -13.79
CA TYR A 183 4.78 -2.54 -12.42
C TYR A 183 4.18 -3.56 -11.46
N TYR A 184 2.96 -4.03 -11.70
CA TYR A 184 2.36 -5.11 -10.94
C TYR A 184 3.16 -6.41 -11.11
N ALA A 185 3.53 -6.78 -12.34
CA ALA A 185 4.36 -7.95 -12.61
C ALA A 185 5.70 -7.88 -11.86
N ARG A 186 6.40 -6.73 -11.93
CA ARG A 186 7.67 -6.51 -11.19
C ARG A 186 7.50 -6.57 -9.68
N LEU A 187 6.40 -6.06 -9.16
CA LEU A 187 6.09 -6.14 -7.73
C LEU A 187 5.87 -7.60 -7.33
N THR A 188 5.11 -8.36 -8.11
CA THR A 188 4.88 -9.79 -7.86
C THR A 188 6.19 -10.57 -7.84
N GLU A 189 7.07 -10.35 -8.81
CA GLU A 189 8.43 -10.93 -8.81
C GLU A 189 9.21 -10.61 -7.53
N LEU A 190 9.15 -9.36 -7.06
CA LEU A 190 9.79 -8.95 -5.81
C LEU A 190 9.21 -9.69 -4.60
N LEU A 191 7.88 -9.80 -4.51
CA LEU A 191 7.19 -10.43 -3.38
C LEU A 191 7.41 -11.95 -3.33
N GLU A 192 7.59 -12.57 -4.49
CA GLU A 192 7.90 -13.99 -4.64
C GLU A 192 9.40 -14.30 -4.49
N SER A 193 10.27 -13.28 -4.61
CA SER A 193 11.72 -13.48 -4.52
C SER A 193 12.16 -13.89 -3.12
N GLU A 194 12.98 -14.94 -3.04
CA GLU A 194 13.69 -15.30 -1.82
C GLU A 194 14.90 -14.40 -1.55
N MET A 195 15.38 -13.63 -2.52
CA MET A 195 16.49 -12.67 -2.34
C MET A 195 16.05 -11.27 -2.73
N HIS A 196 15.89 -10.40 -1.73
CA HIS A 196 15.55 -9.00 -1.95
C HIS A 196 16.19 -8.10 -0.88
N PRO A 197 16.50 -6.84 -1.19
CA PRO A 197 17.15 -5.92 -0.25
C PRO A 197 16.29 -5.57 0.97
N TYR A 198 15.01 -5.95 0.96
CA TYR A 198 14.05 -5.59 2.01
C TYR A 198 13.88 -6.62 3.13
N LYS A 199 14.75 -7.64 3.20
CA LYS A 199 14.66 -8.62 4.29
C LYS A 199 15.01 -8.00 5.65
N PRO A 200 14.43 -8.51 6.76
CA PRO A 200 14.73 -8.02 8.10
C PRO A 200 16.22 -8.09 8.45
N GLU A 201 16.94 -9.12 7.98
CA GLU A 201 18.39 -9.25 8.21
C GLU A 201 19.22 -8.11 7.59
N PHE A 202 18.70 -7.44 6.57
CA PHE A 202 19.36 -6.29 5.92
C PHE A 202 18.89 -4.94 6.49
N GLN A 203 17.91 -4.93 7.40
CA GLN A 203 17.31 -3.71 7.95
C GLN A 203 17.74 -3.44 9.39
N GLN A 204 18.55 -2.41 9.61
CA GLN A 204 18.89 -1.92 10.96
C GLN A 204 17.78 -1.03 11.53
N VAL A 205 16.63 -1.59 11.94
CA VAL A 205 15.58 -0.76 12.57
C VAL A 205 14.99 -1.41 13.83
N LYS A 206 15.39 -0.89 15.00
CA LYS A 206 14.71 -1.16 16.28
C LYS A 206 13.43 -0.31 16.37
N PRO A 207 12.27 -0.88 16.74
CA PRO A 207 11.09 -0.10 17.08
C PRO A 207 11.39 0.72 18.34
N SER A 208 11.08 2.03 18.34
CA SER A 208 11.29 2.88 19.51
C SER A 208 10.02 3.63 19.90
N LYS A 209 9.76 3.73 21.21
CA LYS A 209 8.67 4.52 21.81
C LYS A 209 8.64 5.97 21.28
N ARG A 210 9.76 6.48 20.75
CA ARG A 210 9.89 7.80 20.12
C ARG A 210 8.96 7.98 18.91
N ARG A 211 8.67 6.93 18.13
CA ARG A 211 7.82 7.04 16.93
C ARG A 211 6.33 7.21 17.24
N ILE A 212 5.82 6.56 18.29
CA ILE A 212 4.43 6.74 18.75
C ILE A 212 4.21 8.17 19.24
N LYS A 213 5.17 8.68 20.05
CA LYS A 213 5.14 10.07 20.50
C LYS A 213 5.19 11.04 19.32
N ALA A 214 6.09 10.80 18.35
CA ALA A 214 6.20 11.64 17.15
C ALA A 214 4.89 11.70 16.33
N LEU A 215 4.21 10.57 16.12
CA LEU A 215 2.91 10.58 15.43
C LEU A 215 1.87 11.38 16.21
N ARG A 216 1.78 11.17 17.53
CA ARG A 216 0.83 11.92 18.37
C ARG A 216 1.11 13.42 18.34
N ASP A 217 2.37 13.82 18.45
CA ASP A 217 2.78 15.23 18.43
C ASP A 217 2.52 15.86 17.06
N LEU A 218 2.76 15.13 15.96
CA LEU A 218 2.43 15.57 14.60
C LEU A 218 0.93 15.82 14.43
N LEU A 219 0.10 14.86 14.85
CA LEU A 219 -1.35 14.97 14.71
C LEU A 219 -1.90 16.12 15.57
N LYS A 220 -1.40 16.31 16.80
CA LYS A 220 -1.80 17.44 17.66
C LYS A 220 -1.49 18.82 17.06
N ARG A 221 -0.38 18.96 16.32
CA ARG A 221 -0.04 20.23 15.65
C ARG A 221 -0.95 20.53 14.47
N ARG A 222 -1.51 19.50 13.84
CA ARG A 222 -2.32 19.62 12.62
C ARG A 222 -3.80 19.93 12.88
N PHE A 223 -4.28 19.66 14.09
CA PHE A 223 -5.68 19.86 14.49
C PHE A 223 -5.84 20.97 15.53
N LYS A 224 -4.92 21.92 15.56
CA LYS A 224 -5.02 23.17 16.33
C LYS A 224 -5.50 24.30 15.43
#